data_AF-A0A0A1WYN7-F1
#
_entry.id   AF-A0A0A1WYN7-F1
#
_cell.length_a   1.000
_cell.length_b   1.000
_cell.length_c   1.000
_cell.angle_alpha   90.00
_cell.angle_beta   90.00
_cell.angle_gamma   90.00
#
_symmetry.space_group_name_H-M   'P 1'
#
loop_
_entity.id
_entity.type
_entity.pdbx_description
1 polymer ?
#
loop_
_entity_poly.entity_id
_entity_poly.type
_entity_poly.pdbx_seq_one_letter_code
_entity_poly.pdbx_strand_id
1 'polypeptide(L)'
;LLDTTNECLNAIESLGISTEEADPFIARIIIRKLDKEGLKLYEQTVKKTREIQQLSDIRDFLDQHFQTLKAVADKEQVYSHRKQHMFKANDTVTYPRQQTSRYVPIVKLLVTH
;
A
#
# COMPACT_ATOMS: atom_id res chain seq x y z
N LEU A 1 -5.38 3.17 10.91
CA LEU A 1 -6.75 2.80 11.34
C LEU A 1 -6.72 1.63 12.31
N LEU A 2 -6.13 0.48 11.92
CA LEU A 2 -5.95 -0.67 12.82
C LEU A 2 -5.37 -0.31 14.19
N ASP A 3 -4.22 0.37 14.22
CA ASP A 3 -3.56 0.75 15.48
C ASP A 3 -4.45 1.63 16.36
N THR A 4 -5.04 2.67 15.76
CA THR A 4 -5.97 3.57 16.45
C THR A 4 -7.19 2.83 17.00
N THR A 5 -7.75 1.88 16.24
CA THR A 5 -8.86 1.04 16.71
C THR A 5 -8.45 0.23 17.94
N ASN A 6 -7.30 -0.45 17.89
CA ASN A 6 -6.82 -1.26 19.02
C ASN A 6 -6.50 -0.39 20.24
N GLU A 7 -5.86 0.78 20.04
CA GLU A 7 -5.57 1.72 21.12
C GLU A 7 -6.85 2.25 21.79
N CYS A 8 -7.86 2.63 21.01
CA CYS A 8 -9.14 3.08 21.56
C CYS A 8 -9.88 1.98 22.32
N LEU A 9 -9.89 0.75 21.80
CA LEU A 9 -10.54 -0.39 22.47
C LEU A 9 -9.85 -0.71 23.80
N ASN A 10 -8.51 -0.76 23.80
CA ASN A 10 -7.72 -0.99 25.01
C ASN A 10 -7.94 0.12 26.04
N ALA A 11 -8.07 1.37 25.59
CA ALA A 11 -8.37 2.50 26.49
C ALA A 11 -9.75 2.34 27.14
N ILE A 12 -10.77 1.96 26.38
CA ILE A 12 -12.13 1.71 26.91
C ILE A 12 -12.11 0.55 27.92
N GLU A 13 -11.43 -0.54 27.59
CA GLU A 13 -11.29 -1.70 28.47
C GLU A 13 -10.55 -1.33 29.78
N SER A 14 -9.51 -0.49 29.70
CA SER A 14 -8.78 -0.01 30.88
C SER A 14 -9.62 0.81 31.84
N LEU A 15 -10.74 1.37 31.38
CA LEU A 15 -11.73 2.09 32.20
C LEU A 15 -12.75 1.14 32.85
N GLY A 16 -12.64 -0.18 32.63
CA GLY A 16 -13.58 -1.19 33.12
C GLY A 16 -14.91 -1.21 32.37
N ILE A 17 -14.97 -0.63 31.17
CA ILE A 17 -16.18 -0.59 30.35
C ILE A 17 -16.13 -1.76 29.36
N SER A 18 -17.09 -2.68 29.47
CA SER A 18 -17.25 -3.76 28.48
C SER A 18 -17.77 -3.20 27.16
N THR A 19 -17.16 -3.64 26.06
CA THR A 19 -17.59 -3.30 24.70
C THR A 19 -18.49 -4.37 24.07
N GLU A 20 -18.79 -5.47 24.77
CA GLU A 20 -19.50 -6.63 24.21
C GLU A 20 -20.89 -6.27 23.64
N GLU A 21 -21.68 -5.48 24.38
CA GLU A 21 -23.00 -5.05 23.90
C GLU A 21 -22.91 -3.96 22.83
N ALA A 22 -21.81 -3.19 22.83
CA ALA A 22 -21.54 -2.13 21.88
C ALA A 22 -20.90 -2.63 20.58
N ASP A 23 -20.54 -3.91 20.51
CA ASP A 23 -19.72 -4.53 19.48
C ASP A 23 -20.22 -4.24 18.04
N PRO A 24 -21.52 -4.42 17.73
CA PRO A 24 -22.08 -4.08 16.41
C PRO A 24 -21.93 -2.60 16.03
N PHE A 25 -22.07 -1.71 17.02
CA PHE A 25 -22.01 -0.27 16.79
C PHE A 25 -20.57 0.17 16.53
N ILE A 26 -19.63 -0.36 17.30
CA ILE A 26 -18.20 -0.10 17.14
C ILE A 26 -17.74 -0.62 15.78
N ALA A 27 -18.13 -1.85 15.40
CA ALA A 27 -17.85 -2.39 14.07
C ALA A 27 -18.36 -1.46 12.96
N ARG A 28 -19.61 -0.98 13.07
CA ARG A 28 -20.20 -0.04 12.11
C ARG A 28 -19.51 1.32 12.08
N ILE A 29 -18.97 1.79 13.20
CA ILE A 29 -18.18 3.04 13.24
C ILE A 29 -16.86 2.83 12.49
N ILE A 30 -16.16 1.73 12.74
CA ILE A 30 -14.87 1.42 12.09
C ILE A 30 -15.04 1.24 10.59
N ILE A 31 -16.07 0.50 10.13
CA ILE A 31 -16.35 0.31 8.71
C ILE A 31 -16.55 1.66 8.00
N ARG A 32 -17.22 2.62 8.66
CA ARG A 32 -17.41 3.98 8.12
C ARG A 32 -16.14 4.83 8.08
N LYS A 33 -15.07 4.39 8.76
CA LYS A 33 -13.74 5.03 8.73
C LYS A 33 -12.83 4.44 7.66
N LEU A 34 -13.21 3.33 7.01
CA LEU A 34 -12.50 2.83 5.84
C LEU A 34 -12.56 3.86 4.72
N ASP A 35 -11.47 3.95 3.96
CA ASP A 35 -11.45 4.68 2.70
C ASP A 35 -12.22 3.91 1.62
N LYS A 36 -12.39 4.52 0.44
CA LYS A 36 -13.22 3.93 -0.62
C LYS A 36 -12.71 2.56 -1.07
N GLU A 37 -11.40 2.41 -1.21
CA GLU A 37 -10.79 1.15 -1.64
C GLU A 37 -10.85 0.10 -0.53
N GLY A 38 -10.53 0.48 0.72
CA GLY A 38 -10.65 -0.41 1.88
C GLY A 38 -12.09 -0.89 2.10
N LEU A 39 -13.09 -0.03 1.96
CA LEU A 39 -14.50 -0.39 2.07
C LEU A 39 -14.92 -1.39 0.98
N LYS A 40 -14.53 -1.13 -0.27
CA LYS A 40 -14.83 -2.03 -1.40
C LYS A 40 -14.20 -3.41 -1.18
N LEU A 41 -12.96 -3.47 -0.71
CA LEU A 41 -12.28 -4.72 -0.44
C LEU A 41 -12.93 -5.47 0.75
N TYR A 42 -13.33 -4.73 1.78
CA TYR A 42 -14.06 -5.29 2.90
C TYR A 42 -15.38 -5.93 2.44
N GLU A 43 -16.20 -5.21 1.66
CA GLU A 43 -17.46 -5.72 1.12
C GLU A 43 -17.29 -6.99 0.27
N GLN A 44 -16.17 -7.12 -0.45
CA GLN A 44 -15.83 -8.33 -1.21
C GLN A 44 -15.42 -9.50 -0.32
N THR A 45 -14.82 -9.22 0.84
CA THR A 45 -14.33 -10.22 1.79
C THR A 45 -15.46 -10.75 2.68
N VAL A 46 -16.47 -9.92 2.94
CA VAL A 46 -17.62 -10.26 3.78
C VAL A 46 -18.54 -11.24 3.04
N LYS A 47 -18.53 -12.51 3.48
CA LYS A 47 -19.43 -13.56 2.98
C LYS A 47 -20.89 -13.36 3.42
N LYS A 48 -21.11 -12.56 4.47
CA LYS A 48 -22.41 -12.38 5.13
C LYS A 48 -22.92 -10.93 5.05
N THR A 49 -23.11 -10.44 3.83
CA THR A 49 -23.48 -9.04 3.54
C THR A 49 -24.79 -8.56 4.18
N ARG A 50 -25.65 -9.46 4.66
CA ARG A 50 -26.93 -9.13 5.32
C ARG A 50 -26.90 -9.28 6.83
N GLU A 51 -25.82 -9.81 7.40
CA GLU A 51 -25.68 -9.97 8.84
C GLU A 51 -24.96 -8.76 9.46
N ILE A 52 -25.31 -8.47 10.70
CA ILE A 52 -24.61 -7.49 11.52
C ILE A 52 -23.18 -7.99 11.72
N GLN A 53 -22.23 -7.18 11.27
CA GLN A 53 -20.80 -7.49 11.38
C GLN A 53 -20.35 -7.36 12.82
N GLN A 54 -19.60 -8.35 13.30
CA GLN A 54 -18.97 -8.29 14.62
C GLN A 54 -17.69 -7.46 14.54
N LEU A 55 -17.25 -6.93 15.67
CA LEU A 55 -15.98 -6.21 15.78
C LEU A 55 -14.80 -7.11 15.45
N SER A 56 -14.87 -8.40 15.79
CA SER A 56 -13.85 -9.38 15.43
C SER A 56 -13.65 -9.45 13.91
N ASP A 57 -14.74 -9.47 13.14
CA ASP A 57 -14.67 -9.63 11.68
C ASP A 57 -13.96 -8.44 11.03
N ILE A 58 -14.25 -7.22 11.49
CA ILE A 58 -13.60 -6.02 10.97
C ILE A 58 -12.15 -5.90 11.45
N ARG A 59 -11.82 -6.35 12.67
CA ARG A 59 -10.44 -6.37 13.17
C ARG A 59 -9.58 -7.34 12.36
N ASP A 60 -10.07 -8.55 12.13
CA ASP A 60 -9.39 -9.55 11.30
C ASP A 60 -9.13 -9.03 9.88
N PHE A 61 -10.12 -8.35 9.29
CA PHE A 61 -9.94 -7.68 8.01
C PHE A 61 -8.85 -6.61 8.06
N LEU A 62 -8.87 -5.73 9.07
CA LEU A 62 -7.89 -4.65 9.20
C LEU A 62 -6.46 -5.20 9.39
N ASP A 63 -6.30 -6.26 10.17
CA ASP A 63 -5.02 -6.95 10.36
C ASP A 63 -4.52 -7.54 9.04
N GLN A 64 -5.36 -8.30 8.33
CA GLN A 64 -5.00 -8.89 7.03
C GLN A 64 -4.65 -7.82 5.99
N HIS A 65 -5.42 -6.73 5.96
CA HIS A 65 -5.21 -5.62 5.05
C HIS A 65 -3.89 -4.90 5.35
N PHE A 66 -3.60 -4.63 6.63
CA PHE A 66 -2.35 -4.03 7.06
C PHE A 66 -1.14 -4.89 6.67
N GLN A 67 -1.19 -6.19 6.95
CA GLN A 67 -0.09 -7.10 6.61
C GLN A 67 0.15 -7.19 5.10
N THR A 68 -0.93 -7.17 4.30
CA THR A 68 -0.84 -7.15 2.85
C THR A 68 -0.15 -5.89 2.34
N LEU A 69 -0.57 -4.71 2.83
CA LEU A 69 0.05 -3.43 2.46
C LEU A 69 1.52 -3.37 2.88
N LYS A 70 1.84 -3.85 4.08
CA LYS A 70 3.23 -3.94 4.56
C LYS A 70 4.09 -4.81 3.65
N ALA A 71 3.62 -6.00 3.30
CA ALA A 71 4.34 -6.91 2.41
C ALA A 71 4.54 -6.35 1.00
N VAL A 72 3.60 -5.54 0.49
CA VAL A 72 3.74 -4.84 -0.79
C VAL A 72 4.78 -3.73 -0.69
N ALA A 73 4.72 -2.90 0.35
CA ALA A 73 5.68 -1.82 0.58
C ALA A 73 7.13 -2.34 0.71
N ASP A 74 7.32 -3.43 1.46
CA ASP A 74 8.64 -4.05 1.62
C ASP A 74 9.22 -4.54 0.28
N LYS A 75 8.37 -5.09 -0.61
CA LYS A 75 8.79 -5.51 -1.95
C LYS A 75 9.21 -4.31 -2.81
N GLU A 76 8.46 -3.22 -2.81
CA GLU A 76 8.78 -2.01 -3.57
C GLU A 76 10.11 -1.38 -3.14
N GLN A 77 10.43 -1.44 -1.84
CA GLN A 77 11.73 -1.02 -1.32
C GLN A 77 12.87 -1.89 -1.85
N VAL A 78 12.68 -3.22 -1.91
CA VAL A 78 13.69 -4.15 -2.47
C VAL A 78 13.91 -3.90 -3.96
N TYR A 79 12.85 -3.67 -4.74
CA TYR A 79 12.98 -3.34 -6.17
C TYR A 79 13.71 -2.00 -6.39
N SER A 80 13.42 -1.00 -5.57
CA SER A 80 14.08 0.31 -5.63
C SER A 80 15.57 0.24 -5.28
N HIS A 81 15.93 -0.50 -4.22
CA HIS A 81 17.34 -0.73 -3.85
C HIS A 81 18.10 -1.53 -4.92
N ARG A 82 17.47 -2.56 -5.52
CA ARG A 82 18.11 -3.35 -6.58
C ARG A 82 18.37 -2.53 -7.85
N LYS A 83 17.47 -1.60 -8.23
CA LYS A 83 17.72 -0.68 -9.36
C LYS A 83 18.89 0.27 -9.11
N GLN A 84 19.04 0.80 -7.90
CA GLN A 84 20.17 1.69 -7.56
C GLN A 84 21.53 0.98 -7.64
N HIS A 85 21.60 -0.30 -7.24
CA HIS A 85 22.83 -1.08 -7.37
C HIS A 85 23.17 -1.43 -8.83
N MET A 86 22.17 -1.68 -9.69
CA MET A 86 22.42 -1.96 -11.12
C MET A 86 22.90 -0.72 -11.89
N PHE A 87 22.47 0.49 -11.52
CA PHE A 87 22.96 1.72 -12.16
C PHE A 87 24.41 2.09 -11.76
N LYS A 88 24.92 1.59 -10.63
CA LYS A 88 26.31 1.82 -10.18
C LYS A 88 27.34 0.85 -10.78
N ALA A 89 26.91 -0.16 -11.53
CA ALA A 89 27.79 -1.18 -12.11
C ALA A 89 28.25 -0.87 -13.55
N ASN A 90 27.93 0.32 -14.08
CA ASN A 90 28.13 0.62 -15.51
C ASN A 90 29.32 1.55 -15.83
N ASP A 91 30.10 1.98 -14.84
CA ASP A 91 31.20 2.95 -15.04
C ASP A 91 32.60 2.32 -15.17
N THR A 92 32.71 1.08 -15.63
CA THR A 92 34.00 0.53 -16.09
C THR A 92 33.82 -0.29 -17.36
N VAL A 93 33.59 0.39 -18.48
CA VAL A 93 33.99 -0.13 -19.79
C VAL A 93 34.79 0.96 -20.50
N THR A 94 36.11 0.84 -20.42
CA THR A 94 37.06 1.54 -21.28
C THR A 94 36.85 1.05 -22.71
N TYR A 95 36.21 1.85 -23.56
CA TYR A 95 36.18 1.60 -24.99
C TYR A 95 37.45 2.19 -25.65
N PRO A 96 38.25 1.41 -26.39
CA PRO A 96 39.32 1.98 -27.18
C PRO A 96 38.74 2.82 -28.32
N ARG A 97 39.27 4.04 -28.46
CA ARG A 97 38.95 5.02 -29.50
C ARG A 97 39.36 4.47 -30.87
N GLN A 98 38.39 4.19 -31.74
CA GLN A 98 38.64 4.04 -33.18
C GLN A 98 37.77 5.03 -33.95
N GLN A 99 38.45 5.94 -34.65
CA GLN A 99 37.89 6.81 -35.68
C GLN A 99 37.54 5.96 -36.89
N THR A 100 36.33 6.11 -37.47
CA THR A 100 36.13 6.25 -38.93
C THR A 100 34.69 6.64 -39.29
N SER A 101 34.59 7.77 -40.01
CA SER A 101 33.79 8.01 -41.22
C SER A 101 32.24 7.97 -41.23
N ARG A 102 31.69 9.19 -41.37
CA ARG A 102 30.54 9.63 -42.19
C ARG A 102 29.31 8.72 -42.31
N TYR A 103 28.23 9.12 -41.63
CA TYR A 103 26.91 9.18 -42.26
C TYR A 103 26.05 10.26 -41.57
N VAL A 104 25.55 11.23 -42.34
CA VAL A 104 24.70 12.33 -41.89
C VAL A 104 23.28 12.01 -42.36
N PRO A 105 22.26 11.97 -41.48
CA PRO A 105 20.88 12.17 -41.91
C PRO A 105 20.48 13.62 -41.65
N ILE A 106 20.22 14.28 -42.77
CA ILE A 106 19.67 15.63 -42.90
C ILE A 106 18.20 15.61 -42.40
N VAL A 107 17.80 16.72 -41.76
CA VAL A 107 16.44 17.23 -41.50
C VAL A 107 15.48 16.41 -40.63
N LYS A 108 15.36 16.86 -39.37
CA LYS A 108 14.06 17.41 -38.94
C LYS A 108 14.27 18.78 -38.30
N LEU A 109 13.99 19.77 -39.15
CA LEU A 109 13.75 21.17 -38.85
C LEU A 109 12.59 21.29 -37.84
N LEU A 110 12.74 22.20 -36.87
CA LEU A 110 11.73 23.14 -36.34
C LEU A 110 11.88 23.31 -34.81
N VAL A 111 12.81 24.18 -34.44
CA VAL A 111 12.67 25.10 -33.30
C VAL A 111 12.59 26.51 -33.91
N THR A 112 11.65 27.31 -33.40
CA THR A 112 11.35 28.77 -33.54
C THR A 112 9.91 28.94 -34.01
N HIS A 113 9.03 29.68 -33.35
CA HIS A 113 9.18 30.87 -32.50
C HIS A 113 8.06 30.95 -31.46
#